data_AF-A0A2R7SZM8-F1
#
_entry.id   AF-A0A2R7SZM8-F1
#
_cell.length_a   1.000
_cell.length_b   1.000
_cell.length_c   1.000
_cell.angle_alpha   90.00
_cell.angle_beta   90.00
_cell.angle_gamma   90.00
#
_symmetry.space_group_name_H-M   'P 1'
#
loop_
_entity.id
_entity.type
_entity.pdbx_description
1 polymer ?
#
loop_
_entity_poly.entity_id
_entity_poly.type
_entity_poly.pdbx_seq_one_letter_code
_entity_poly.pdbx_strand_id
1 'polypeptide(L)'
;MLRPTLLLLLLSLGGCATLPGPTGQLDRMTRAQAEGRDTANAAEVAEGDCLAQPGEPACLRIQAIRGRACLALARAEAAPGAACPPPTASVRKQLDCAVDAYAKARGAAPAGSVDAVNLAENSARAQY
;
A
#
# COMPACT_ATOMS: atom_id res chain seq x y z
N MET A 1 -38.90 -30.36 -28.48
CA MET A 1 -38.68 -28.91 -28.67
C MET A 1 -38.83 -28.19 -27.32
N LEU A 2 -37.76 -28.12 -26.53
CA LEU A 2 -37.65 -27.18 -25.39
C LEU A 2 -36.36 -26.38 -25.60
N ARG A 3 -36.50 -25.06 -25.57
CA ARG A 3 -35.55 -24.05 -26.02
C ARG A 3 -34.24 -24.04 -25.21
N PRO A 4 -33.05 -23.93 -25.84
CA PRO A 4 -31.75 -23.82 -25.19
C PRO A 4 -31.45 -22.40 -24.63
N THR A 5 -32.45 -21.53 -24.53
CA THR A 5 -32.26 -20.08 -24.33
C THR A 5 -32.13 -19.67 -22.85
N LEU A 6 -32.29 -20.59 -21.89
CA LEU A 6 -32.25 -20.25 -20.46
C LEU A 6 -30.84 -20.31 -19.84
N LEU A 7 -29.84 -20.88 -20.54
CA LEU A 7 -28.48 -21.00 -20.00
C LEU A 7 -27.61 -19.75 -20.20
N LEU A 8 -28.06 -18.80 -21.01
CA LEU A 8 -27.32 -17.57 -21.34
C LEU A 8 -27.58 -16.40 -20.37
N LEU A 9 -28.48 -16.56 -19.39
CA LEU A 9 -28.80 -15.50 -18.42
C LEU A 9 -27.90 -15.48 -17.17
N LEU A 10 -26.94 -16.40 -17.04
CA LEU A 10 -26.01 -16.46 -15.90
C LEU A 10 -24.70 -15.68 -16.12
N LEU A 11 -24.59 -14.91 -17.21
CA LEU A 11 -23.33 -14.26 -17.62
C LEU A 11 -23.24 -12.74 -17.41
N SER A 12 -24.17 -12.07 -16.74
CA SER A 12 -24.15 -10.60 -16.77
C SER A 12 -24.85 -9.87 -15.63
N LEU A 13 -24.43 -10.08 -14.38
CA LEU A 13 -24.44 -9.03 -13.35
C LEU A 13 -23.20 -9.23 -12.47
N GLY A 14 -22.08 -8.51 -12.64
CA GLY A 14 -21.99 -7.09 -12.94
C GLY A 14 -22.05 -6.31 -11.63
N GLY A 15 -20.89 -6.20 -10.96
CA GLY A 15 -20.77 -5.45 -9.72
C GLY A 15 -19.52 -5.81 -8.94
N CYS A 16 -18.33 -5.54 -9.50
CA CYS A 16 -17.18 -5.25 -8.65
C CYS A 16 -17.52 -3.97 -7.89
N ALA A 17 -18.25 -4.09 -6.79
CA ALA A 17 -18.51 -2.97 -5.90
C ALA A 17 -17.15 -2.48 -5.43
N THR A 18 -16.73 -1.32 -5.94
CA THR A 18 -15.65 -0.57 -5.33
C THR A 18 -16.18 -0.18 -3.95
N LEU A 19 -15.82 -0.96 -2.93
CA LEU A 19 -16.18 -0.66 -1.55
C LEU A 19 -15.69 0.76 -1.25
N PRO A 20 -16.57 1.75 -1.06
CA PRO A 20 -16.12 3.10 -0.76
C PRO A 20 -15.44 3.11 0.62
N GLY A 21 -14.50 4.04 0.82
CA GLY A 21 -13.79 4.19 2.08
C GLY A 21 -12.57 3.28 2.25
N PRO A 22 -12.09 3.09 3.48
CA PRO A 22 -10.78 2.54 3.77
C PRO A 22 -10.63 1.07 3.35
N THR A 23 -11.72 0.30 3.35
CA THR A 23 -11.69 -1.11 2.98
C THR A 23 -11.41 -1.30 1.49
N GLY A 24 -12.08 -0.54 0.61
CA GLY A 24 -11.80 -0.66 -0.83
C GLY A 24 -10.48 -0.02 -1.24
N GLN A 25 -10.01 1.01 -0.52
CA GLN A 25 -8.65 1.51 -0.69
C GLN A 25 -7.62 0.45 -0.31
N LEU A 26 -7.77 -0.19 0.85
CA LEU A 26 -6.90 -1.27 1.29
C LEU A 26 -6.85 -2.44 0.28
N ASP A 27 -8.00 -2.86 -0.25
CA ASP A 27 -8.06 -3.93 -1.26
C ASP A 27 -7.32 -3.56 -2.55
N ARG A 28 -7.51 -2.33 -3.05
CA ARG A 28 -6.78 -1.85 -4.24
C ARG A 28 -5.29 -1.82 -4.01
N MET A 29 -4.86 -1.27 -2.88
CA MET A 29 -3.43 -1.16 -2.55
C MET A 29 -2.79 -2.52 -2.32
N THR A 30 -3.51 -3.47 -1.69
CA THR A 30 -3.05 -4.85 -1.51
C THR A 30 -2.87 -5.55 -2.86
N ARG A 31 -3.80 -5.36 -3.81
CA ARG A 31 -3.68 -5.90 -5.16
C ARG A 31 -2.50 -5.28 -5.92
N ALA A 32 -2.36 -3.96 -5.86
CA ALA A 32 -1.24 -3.25 -6.47
C ALA A 32 0.11 -3.72 -5.89
N GLN A 33 0.16 -4.00 -4.58
CA GLN A 33 1.35 -4.53 -3.93
C GLN A 33 1.69 -5.94 -4.44
N ALA A 34 0.71 -6.82 -4.57
CA ALA A 34 0.91 -8.17 -5.11
C ALA A 34 1.42 -8.15 -6.56
N GLU A 35 1.08 -7.09 -7.31
CA GLU A 35 1.52 -6.88 -8.70
C GLU A 35 2.82 -6.05 -8.81
N GLY A 36 3.46 -5.70 -7.69
CA GLY A 36 4.70 -4.91 -7.68
C GLY A 36 4.54 -3.46 -8.14
N ARG A 37 3.32 -2.90 -8.09
CA ARG A 37 3.01 -1.54 -8.53
C ARG A 37 3.31 -0.50 -7.45
N ASP A 38 4.58 -0.40 -7.06
CA ASP A 38 5.02 0.50 -5.98
C ASP A 38 4.75 1.98 -6.29
N THR A 39 4.86 2.42 -7.54
CA THR A 39 4.51 3.79 -7.93
C THR A 39 3.04 4.14 -7.65
N ALA A 40 2.13 3.18 -7.86
CA ALA A 40 0.71 3.37 -7.57
C ALA A 40 0.46 3.46 -6.06
N ASN A 41 1.03 2.53 -5.29
CA ASN A 41 0.88 2.50 -3.83
C ASN A 41 1.54 3.69 -3.12
N ALA A 42 2.65 4.22 -3.63
CA ALA A 42 3.31 5.41 -3.09
C ALA A 42 2.46 6.69 -3.30
N ALA A 43 1.75 6.75 -4.43
CA ALA A 43 0.91 7.90 -4.81
C ALA A 43 -0.46 7.91 -4.12
N GLU A 44 -0.98 6.74 -3.72
CA GLU A 44 -2.29 6.62 -3.10
C GLU A 44 -2.23 7.08 -1.62
N VAL A 45 -2.75 8.27 -1.34
CA VAL A 45 -2.81 8.86 0.01
C VAL A 45 -4.07 8.39 0.72
N ALA A 46 -3.99 8.16 2.03
CA ALA A 46 -5.17 7.85 2.83
C ALA A 46 -6.12 9.07 2.86
N GLU A 47 -7.38 8.87 2.49
CA GLU A 47 -8.39 9.93 2.40
C GLU A 47 -9.60 9.62 3.28
N GLY A 48 -10.52 10.59 3.42
CA GLY A 48 -11.82 10.40 4.05
C GLY A 48 -11.73 9.87 5.49
N ASP A 49 -12.31 8.70 5.74
CA ASP A 49 -12.37 8.08 7.06
C ASP A 49 -11.00 7.85 7.70
N CYS A 50 -9.93 7.68 6.90
CA CYS A 50 -8.58 7.55 7.45
C CYS A 50 -7.98 8.86 7.95
N LEU A 51 -8.51 10.01 7.53
CA LEU A 51 -8.17 11.30 8.12
C LEU A 51 -8.95 11.54 9.42
N ALA A 52 -10.21 11.09 9.46
CA ALA A 52 -11.07 11.21 10.64
C ALA A 52 -10.69 10.22 11.75
N GLN A 53 -10.29 9.01 11.39
CA GLN A 53 -9.97 7.91 12.31
C GLN A 53 -8.66 7.22 11.88
N PRO A 54 -7.51 7.90 12.04
CA PRO A 54 -6.23 7.40 11.55
C PRO A 54 -5.77 6.10 12.22
N GLY A 55 -6.30 5.79 13.41
CA GLY A 55 -5.97 4.58 14.18
C GLY A 55 -6.75 3.33 13.76
N GLU A 56 -7.68 3.41 12.81
CA GLU A 56 -8.42 2.25 12.33
C GLU A 56 -7.47 1.24 11.66
N PRO A 57 -7.59 -0.08 11.92
CA PRO A 57 -6.66 -1.08 11.40
C PRO A 57 -6.47 -1.04 9.88
N ALA A 58 -7.54 -0.75 9.13
CA ALA A 58 -7.47 -0.62 7.68
C ALA A 58 -6.61 0.58 7.24
N CYS A 59 -6.76 1.72 7.92
CA CYS A 59 -6.00 2.94 7.66
C CYS A 59 -4.53 2.77 8.02
N LEU A 60 -4.26 2.10 9.14
CA LEU A 60 -2.90 1.77 9.53
C LEU A 60 -2.22 0.82 8.53
N ARG A 61 -2.94 -0.18 7.98
CA ARG A 61 -2.43 -1.04 6.90
C ARG A 61 -2.19 -0.26 5.60
N ILE A 62 -3.10 0.63 5.21
CA ILE A 62 -2.92 1.53 4.05
C ILE A 62 -1.59 2.28 4.17
N GLN A 63 -1.32 2.89 5.33
CA GLN A 63 -0.06 3.61 5.58
C GLN A 63 1.16 2.68 5.53
N ALA A 64 1.05 1.45 6.03
CA ALA A 64 2.14 0.47 5.96
C ALA A 64 2.47 0.06 4.51
N ILE A 65 1.45 -0.12 3.65
CA ILE A 65 1.62 -0.45 2.23
C ILE A 65 2.29 0.73 1.50
N ARG A 66 1.79 1.95 1.74
CA ARG A 66 2.36 3.17 1.17
C ARG A 66 3.83 3.36 1.56
N GLY A 67 4.16 3.18 2.84
CA GLY A 67 5.54 3.29 3.33
C GLY A 67 6.47 2.28 2.67
N ARG A 68 5.99 1.04 2.44
CA ARG A 68 6.75 0.00 1.75
C ARG A 68 7.05 0.38 0.31
N ALA A 69 6.05 0.88 -0.39
CA ALA A 69 6.15 1.30 -1.77
C ALA A 69 7.15 2.46 -1.94
N CYS A 70 7.04 3.49 -1.10
CA CYS A 70 8.00 4.61 -1.10
C CYS A 70 9.43 4.13 -0.82
N LEU A 71 9.64 3.22 0.13
CA LEU A 71 10.96 2.67 0.42
C LEU A 71 11.51 1.82 -0.74
N ALA A 72 10.66 1.04 -1.42
CA ALA A 72 11.04 0.26 -2.59
C ALA A 72 11.51 1.17 -3.75
N LEU A 73 10.79 2.26 -4.00
CA LEU A 73 11.16 3.27 -5.01
C LEU A 73 12.50 3.95 -4.68
N ALA A 74 12.71 4.34 -3.41
CA ALA A 74 13.99 4.91 -2.97
C ALA A 74 15.17 3.96 -3.24
N ARG A 75 14.98 2.65 -3.05
CA ARG A 75 16.00 1.63 -3.31
C ARG A 75 16.23 1.35 -4.78
N ALA A 76 15.17 1.34 -5.59
CA ALA A 76 15.28 1.12 -7.03
C ALA A 76 16.11 2.21 -7.71
N GLU A 77 16.07 3.44 -7.18
CA GLU A 77 16.90 4.55 -7.64
C GLU A 77 18.35 4.51 -7.12
N ALA A 78 18.65 3.72 -6.09
CA ALA A 78 20.00 3.56 -5.58
C ALA A 78 20.83 2.68 -6.53
N ALA A 79 21.92 3.21 -7.08
CA ALA A 79 22.77 2.47 -8.01
C ALA A 79 23.53 1.32 -7.29
N PRO A 80 23.54 0.09 -7.85
CA PRO A 80 24.31 -1.01 -7.28
C PRO A 80 25.82 -0.68 -7.31
N GLY A 81 26.46 -0.66 -6.14
CA GLY A 81 27.91 -0.42 -5.98
C GLY A 81 28.31 1.02 -5.71
N ALA A 82 27.37 1.96 -5.60
CA ALA A 82 27.71 3.33 -5.24
C ALA A 82 28.07 3.40 -3.75
N ALA A 83 29.30 3.85 -3.44
CA ALA A 83 29.71 4.17 -2.08
C ALA A 83 28.92 5.41 -1.61
N CYS A 84 27.67 5.16 -1.18
CA CYS A 84 26.68 6.11 -0.68
C CYS A 84 26.78 7.53 -1.27
N PRO A 85 26.49 7.72 -2.58
CA PRO A 85 26.27 9.06 -3.10
C PRO A 85 25.12 9.69 -2.30
N PRO A 86 25.17 11.01 -2.05
CA PRO A 86 24.08 11.69 -1.36
C PRO A 86 22.77 11.41 -2.11
N PRO A 87 21.66 11.15 -1.40
CA PRO A 87 20.40 10.80 -2.04
C PRO A 87 19.99 11.92 -3.01
N THR A 88 19.57 11.52 -4.20
CA THR A 88 18.95 12.46 -5.15
C THR A 88 17.71 13.08 -4.51
N ALA A 89 17.22 14.20 -5.04
CA ALA A 89 16.00 14.81 -4.54
C ALA A 89 14.79 13.84 -4.59
N SER A 90 14.75 12.96 -5.59
CA SER A 90 13.71 11.92 -5.71
C SER A 90 13.86 10.86 -4.62
N VAL A 91 15.06 10.30 -4.43
CA VAL A 91 15.35 9.35 -3.34
C VAL A 91 14.98 9.94 -1.98
N ARG A 92 15.36 11.19 -1.70
CA ARG A 92 15.01 11.87 -0.44
C ARG A 92 13.50 11.99 -0.27
N LYS A 93 12.77 12.43 -1.30
CA LYS A 93 11.30 12.51 -1.26
C LYS A 93 10.66 11.16 -0.95
N GLN A 94 11.20 10.08 -1.53
CA GLN A 94 10.69 8.72 -1.29
C GLN A 94 11.02 8.22 0.12
N LEU A 95 12.20 8.54 0.65
CA LEU A 95 12.55 8.25 2.05
C LEU A 95 11.64 9.04 3.01
N ASP A 96 11.42 10.33 2.78
CA ASP A 96 10.52 11.16 3.59
C ASP A 96 9.08 10.62 3.56
N CYS A 97 8.60 10.18 2.39
CA CYS A 97 7.32 9.47 2.28
C CYS A 97 7.29 8.20 3.13
N ALA A 98 8.33 7.36 3.05
CA ALA A 98 8.40 6.12 3.80
C ALA A 98 8.40 6.37 5.32
N VAL A 99 9.17 7.35 5.79
CA VAL A 99 9.21 7.75 7.20
C VAL A 99 7.84 8.21 7.68
N ASP A 100 7.19 9.14 6.96
CA ASP A 100 5.88 9.66 7.32
C ASP A 100 4.80 8.56 7.38
N ALA A 101 4.76 7.73 6.33
CA ALA A 101 3.78 6.66 6.24
C ALA A 101 3.99 5.60 7.33
N TYR A 102 5.23 5.21 7.62
CA TYR A 102 5.50 4.25 8.70
C TYR A 102 5.31 4.81 10.10
N ALA A 103 5.56 6.09 10.32
CA ALA A 103 5.21 6.76 11.56
C ALA A 103 3.69 6.68 11.82
N LYS A 104 2.88 6.90 10.77
CA LYS A 104 1.41 6.79 10.82
C LYS A 104 0.89 5.36 10.92
N ALA A 105 1.65 4.40 10.41
CA ALA A 105 1.29 2.98 10.50
C ALA A 105 1.63 2.35 11.85
N ARG A 106 2.28 3.05 12.80
CA ARG A 106 2.57 2.48 14.12
C ARG A 106 1.28 2.02 14.81
N GLY A 107 1.22 0.72 15.11
CA GLY A 107 0.04 0.05 15.66
C GLY A 107 -0.80 -0.71 14.62
N ALA A 108 -0.44 -0.68 13.32
CA ALA A 108 -1.19 -1.34 12.23
C ALA A 108 -1.37 -2.84 12.37
N ALA A 109 -0.50 -3.45 13.15
CA ALA A 109 -0.30 -4.87 13.13
C ALA A 109 -0.38 -5.40 14.56
N PRO A 110 -1.20 -6.44 14.80
CA PRO A 110 -1.20 -7.12 16.09
C PRO A 110 0.23 -7.59 16.40
N ALA A 111 0.67 -7.39 17.63
CA ALA A 111 2.03 -7.72 18.07
C ALA A 111 2.37 -9.18 17.68
N GLY A 112 3.48 -9.37 16.97
CA GLY A 112 3.92 -10.69 16.48
C GLY A 112 3.37 -11.13 15.11
N SER A 113 2.51 -10.34 14.46
CA SER A 113 2.09 -10.61 13.08
C SER A 113 3.19 -10.28 12.05
N VAL A 114 3.12 -10.91 10.88
CA VAL A 114 4.02 -10.64 9.74
C VAL A 114 3.99 -9.16 9.35
N ASP A 115 2.83 -8.51 9.47
CA ASP A 115 2.71 -7.07 9.22
C ASP A 115 3.42 -6.23 10.29
N ALA A 116 3.50 -6.69 11.54
CA ALA A 116 4.21 -5.99 12.62
C ALA A 116 5.72 -6.09 12.43
N VAL A 117 6.19 -7.26 12.03
CA VAL A 117 7.60 -7.50 11.68
C VAL A 117 7.99 -6.64 10.47
N ASN A 118 7.21 -6.72 9.39
CA ASN A 118 7.43 -5.91 8.18
C ASN A 118 7.40 -4.41 8.51
N LEU A 119 6.46 -3.96 9.35
CA LEU A 119 6.38 -2.57 9.74
C LEU A 119 7.61 -2.12 10.54
N ALA A 120 8.02 -2.89 11.54
CA ALA A 120 9.18 -2.57 12.37
C ALA A 120 10.48 -2.55 11.56
N GLU A 121 10.71 -3.58 10.72
CA GLU A 121 11.88 -3.67 9.86
C GLU A 121 11.96 -2.52 8.87
N ASN A 122 10.86 -2.19 8.20
CA ASN A 122 10.87 -1.13 7.21
C ASN A 122 10.86 0.27 7.84
N SER A 123 10.30 0.45 9.04
CA SER A 123 10.42 1.69 9.81
C SER A 123 11.87 1.97 10.19
N ALA A 124 12.61 0.94 10.65
CA ALA A 124 14.02 1.07 10.95
C ALA A 124 14.82 1.42 9.69
N ARG A 125 14.51 0.78 8.56
CA ARG A 125 15.20 1.00 7.28
C ARG A 125 14.89 2.36 6.62
N ALA A 126 13.81 3.03 7.00
CA ALA A 126 13.49 4.36 6.49
C ALA A 126 14.25 5.48 7.22
N GLN A 127 14.86 5.20 8.38
CA GLN A 127 15.55 6.18 9.23
C GLN A 127 17.06 6.29 8.97
N TYR A 128 17.63 5.43 8.12
CA TYR A 128 19.06 5.36 7.78
C TYR A 128 19.25 5.41 6.27
#